data_AF-A0A4W4EDH0-F1
#
_entry.id   AF-A0A4W4EDH0-F1
#
_cell.length_a   1.000
_cell.length_b   1.000
_cell.length_c   1.000
_cell.angle_alpha   90.00
_cell.angle_beta   90.00
_cell.angle_gamma   90.00
#
_symmetry.space_group_name_H-M   'P 1'
#
loop_
_entity.id
_entity.type
_entity.pdbx_description
1 polymer ?
#
loop_
_entity_poly.entity_id
_entity_poly.type
_entity_poly.pdbx_seq_one_letter_code
_entity_poly.pdbx_strand_id
1 'polypeptide(L)'
;MSVSERHASIQATLEGLETLVDLNGAGRKSCPLCPEEKFKACYSHKLRRHLQNLHWKVYVEFEGQRMCICHLACRQMRASLGIDQVTRLVAHYHCVVCSVTIARKTDMISHLKRHINKGETEASYSGTSDTYEIMKELGTNVQLMPNHNTPQKTDTYFNRKMKTNRQLVFCSLAVLAEERSPLECLDAFGATGIMGLQWAKHLRSAVKVTINDINEACVKMIKENCCLNHIRGEGGRIPRQQEAPAEGEAPITTVEVTKMDANVIMHLRPFDYIHLDPFGTAVNYLDAAFRNVRNLGIVSVTSTDTGSLYSKSLNVTLRHYGCQIVRTEYYRELAARVVTAAIARAAARCNKGVEVLLAVALEHFVLVVVRVLRGPTQADETAKKLQQLLHCQWCEERVFLHPGNMVEENLYRQLPCQCHSGMPGKTAVELGPLWSGSLFNTGFLRRMLVAAVQHSMDDVQPLVKTLICEADCTTLKSFSVTGHSLLTNQVHVELATMMFSHWFSCSGKRKTAEEGGTLVKKLRSEASLEHPAFYYSIHRHSIRGMNMPKLNKFLQYLSEAGFRVSRTHFDPTGVRTDATLEQFKSVLTKYSVPTYSTATSTGSVGHGITAEETGRKTD
;
A
#
# COMPACT_ATOMS: atom_id res chain seq x y z
N MET A 1 -22.09 11.21 -26.85
CA MET A 1 -23.26 12.04 -26.49
C MET A 1 -23.69 12.78 -27.74
N SER A 2 -24.88 12.46 -28.25
CA SER A 2 -25.51 13.21 -29.34
C SER A 2 -25.61 14.69 -28.94
N VAL A 3 -25.86 15.58 -29.90
CA VAL A 3 -25.98 17.05 -29.70
C VAL A 3 -27.03 17.43 -28.62
N SER A 4 -27.81 16.47 -28.12
CA SER A 4 -28.92 16.61 -27.17
C SER A 4 -28.54 16.77 -25.68
N GLU A 5 -27.28 16.64 -25.26
CA GLU A 5 -26.94 16.67 -23.80
C GLU A 5 -26.08 17.87 -23.34
N ARG A 6 -25.74 18.81 -24.23
CA ARG A 6 -24.99 20.02 -23.83
C ARG A 6 -25.95 21.11 -23.37
N HIS A 7 -25.60 21.80 -22.28
CA HIS A 7 -26.36 22.94 -21.80
C HIS A 7 -26.35 24.08 -22.83
N ALA A 8 -27.48 24.76 -23.00
CA ALA A 8 -27.70 25.78 -24.03
C ALA A 8 -26.69 26.95 -23.98
N SER A 9 -26.04 27.17 -22.84
CA SER A 9 -25.00 28.19 -22.65
C SER A 9 -23.66 27.86 -23.32
N ILE A 10 -23.48 26.64 -23.84
CA ILE A 10 -22.24 26.19 -24.49
C ILE A 10 -22.44 26.29 -26.00
N GLN A 11 -21.76 27.24 -26.64
CA GLN A 11 -21.95 27.54 -28.06
C GLN A 11 -20.62 27.81 -28.76
N ALA A 12 -20.50 27.41 -30.04
CA ALA A 12 -19.31 27.70 -30.86
C ALA A 12 -19.38 29.07 -31.53
N THR A 13 -20.59 29.56 -31.87
CA THR A 13 -20.81 30.85 -32.55
C THR A 13 -21.92 31.65 -31.86
N LEU A 14 -21.93 32.98 -32.10
CA LEU A 14 -22.99 33.86 -31.58
C LEU A 14 -24.35 33.48 -32.16
N GLU A 15 -24.37 33.08 -33.43
CA GLU A 15 -25.56 32.54 -34.10
C GLU A 15 -26.11 31.32 -33.36
N GLY A 16 -25.25 30.49 -32.75
CA GLY A 16 -25.67 29.39 -31.89
C GLY A 16 -26.56 29.84 -30.73
N LEU A 17 -26.24 30.95 -30.05
CA LEU A 17 -27.13 31.51 -29.01
C LEU A 17 -28.39 32.15 -29.60
N GLU A 18 -28.28 32.78 -30.76
CA GLU A 18 -29.41 33.42 -31.43
C GLU A 18 -30.43 32.41 -31.95
N THR A 19 -29.99 31.22 -32.41
CA THR A 19 -30.88 30.15 -32.88
C THR A 19 -31.67 29.45 -31.77
N LEU A 20 -31.28 29.62 -30.50
CA LEU A 20 -32.05 29.10 -29.36
C LEU A 20 -33.42 29.78 -29.22
N VAL A 21 -33.62 30.93 -29.86
CA VAL A 21 -34.88 31.67 -29.84
C VAL A 21 -35.17 32.15 -31.26
N ASP A 22 -36.37 31.91 -31.78
CA ASP A 22 -36.76 32.46 -33.08
C ASP A 22 -36.81 34.00 -33.02
N LEU A 23 -35.77 34.65 -33.54
CA LEU A 23 -35.62 36.11 -33.61
C LEU A 23 -36.39 36.75 -34.77
N ASN A 24 -36.88 35.95 -35.73
CA ASN A 24 -37.58 36.42 -36.94
C ASN A 24 -39.11 36.44 -36.77
N GLY A 25 -39.65 35.67 -35.81
CA GLY A 25 -41.08 35.68 -35.49
C GLY A 25 -41.55 36.94 -34.73
N ALA A 26 -42.79 37.34 -34.97
CA ALA A 26 -43.44 38.46 -34.28
C ALA A 26 -43.65 38.17 -32.77
N GLY A 27 -43.51 39.18 -31.91
CA GLY A 27 -43.79 39.11 -30.47
C GLY A 27 -42.62 39.48 -29.55
N ARG A 28 -42.89 39.49 -28.23
CA ARG A 28 -41.87 39.70 -27.20
C ARG A 28 -41.17 38.37 -26.90
N LYS A 29 -39.84 38.39 -26.81
CA LYS A 29 -38.98 37.21 -26.66
C LYS A 29 -38.21 37.27 -25.33
N SER A 30 -38.16 36.16 -24.60
CA SER A 30 -37.38 36.00 -23.37
C SER A 30 -35.94 35.54 -23.68
N CYS A 31 -35.04 35.68 -22.71
CA CYS A 31 -33.66 35.22 -22.85
C CYS A 31 -33.56 33.74 -22.42
N PRO A 32 -32.95 32.85 -23.23
CA PRO A 32 -32.85 31.42 -22.93
C PRO A 32 -31.89 31.09 -21.78
N LEU A 33 -31.13 32.08 -21.27
CA LEU A 33 -30.11 31.91 -20.24
C LEU A 33 -30.36 32.79 -19.00
N CYS A 34 -31.48 33.51 -18.93
CA CYS A 34 -31.84 34.36 -17.80
C CYS A 34 -33.27 34.08 -17.32
N PRO A 35 -33.53 34.19 -16.00
CA PRO A 35 -34.89 34.23 -15.48
C PRO A 35 -35.56 35.57 -15.87
N GLU A 36 -36.89 35.60 -15.83
CA GLU A 36 -37.67 36.80 -16.19
C GLU A 36 -37.31 38.03 -15.34
N GLU A 37 -36.93 37.82 -14.08
CA GLU A 37 -36.48 38.86 -13.16
C GLU A 37 -35.25 39.63 -13.69
N LYS A 38 -34.39 38.93 -14.44
CA LYS A 38 -33.15 39.51 -14.97
C LYS A 38 -33.28 40.02 -16.40
N PHE A 39 -34.15 39.40 -17.20
CA PHE A 39 -34.45 39.85 -18.54
C PHE A 39 -35.95 39.67 -18.85
N LYS A 40 -36.69 40.77 -18.80
CA LYS A 40 -38.11 40.80 -19.19
C LYS A 40 -38.25 40.68 -20.70
N ALA A 41 -39.18 39.86 -21.15
CA ALA A 41 -39.40 39.61 -22.57
C ALA A 41 -39.59 40.93 -23.37
N CYS A 42 -38.76 41.12 -24.40
CA CYS A 42 -38.66 42.36 -25.17
C CYS A 42 -38.59 42.08 -26.68
N TYR A 43 -38.54 43.13 -27.50
CA TYR A 43 -38.33 43.01 -28.96
C TYR A 43 -36.99 42.34 -29.30
N SER A 44 -36.96 41.63 -30.44
CA SER A 44 -35.83 40.82 -30.91
C SER A 44 -34.49 41.56 -30.94
N HIS A 45 -34.46 42.82 -31.36
CA HIS A 45 -33.23 43.63 -31.38
C HIS A 45 -32.64 43.87 -29.99
N LYS A 46 -33.47 44.02 -28.94
CA LYS A 46 -33.00 44.16 -27.55
C LYS A 46 -32.49 42.84 -27.00
N LEU A 47 -33.15 41.73 -27.32
CA LEU A 47 -32.70 40.40 -26.94
C LEU A 47 -31.34 40.07 -27.58
N ARG A 48 -31.16 40.36 -28.88
CA ARG A 48 -29.87 40.18 -29.57
C ARG A 48 -28.75 40.95 -28.88
N ARG A 49 -28.97 42.23 -28.57
CA ARG A 49 -27.99 43.06 -27.84
C ARG A 49 -27.70 42.52 -26.44
N HIS A 50 -28.68 41.94 -25.76
CA HIS A 50 -28.51 41.31 -24.45
C HIS A 50 -27.69 40.02 -24.52
N LEU A 51 -28.01 39.11 -25.44
CA LEU A 51 -27.25 37.88 -25.68
C LEU A 51 -25.79 38.20 -26.01
N GLN A 52 -25.55 39.19 -26.88
CA GLN A 52 -24.20 39.59 -27.26
C GLN A 52 -23.40 40.19 -26.10
N ASN A 53 -24.00 41.09 -25.30
CA ASN A 53 -23.25 41.84 -24.29
C ASN A 53 -23.15 41.15 -22.93
N LEU A 54 -24.17 40.39 -22.52
CA LEU A 54 -24.16 39.71 -21.23
C LEU A 54 -23.63 38.29 -21.32
N HIS A 55 -24.07 37.52 -22.31
CA HIS A 55 -23.73 36.09 -22.40
C HIS A 55 -22.50 35.85 -23.28
N TRP A 56 -22.51 36.36 -24.51
CA TRP A 56 -21.45 36.10 -25.49
C TRP A 56 -20.12 36.81 -25.20
N LYS A 57 -20.15 38.01 -24.58
CA LYS A 57 -18.93 38.70 -24.12
C LYS A 57 -18.39 38.12 -22.81
N VAL A 58 -19.22 37.47 -22.00
CA VAL A 58 -18.84 36.92 -20.69
C VAL A 58 -18.79 35.39 -20.77
N TYR A 59 -17.66 34.89 -21.30
CA TYR A 59 -17.45 33.47 -21.54
C TYR A 59 -16.10 32.97 -20.99
N VAL A 60 -15.98 31.65 -20.92
CA VAL A 60 -14.73 30.91 -20.87
C VAL A 60 -14.63 30.09 -22.15
N GLU A 61 -13.47 30.11 -22.80
CA GLU A 61 -13.23 29.39 -24.06
C GLU A 61 -12.40 28.14 -23.82
N PHE A 62 -12.79 27.06 -24.48
CA PHE A 62 -12.12 25.78 -24.43
C PHE A 62 -12.38 25.03 -25.75
N GLU A 63 -11.31 24.66 -26.47
CA GLU A 63 -11.38 23.88 -27.72
C GLU A 63 -12.41 24.39 -28.75
N GLY A 64 -12.42 25.72 -28.98
CA GLY A 64 -13.33 26.36 -29.93
C GLY A 64 -14.79 26.47 -29.47
N GLN A 65 -15.11 26.06 -28.24
CA GLN A 65 -16.42 26.25 -27.62
C GLN A 65 -16.38 27.34 -26.55
N ARG A 66 -17.42 28.18 -26.52
CA ARG A 66 -17.61 29.23 -25.51
C ARG A 66 -18.67 28.81 -24.50
N MET A 67 -18.23 28.69 -23.26
CA MET A 67 -19.09 28.48 -22.10
C MET A 67 -19.55 29.85 -21.62
N CYS A 68 -20.71 30.29 -22.11
CA CYS A 68 -21.30 31.57 -21.75
C CYS A 68 -21.86 31.53 -20.33
N ILE A 69 -21.90 32.68 -19.66
CA ILE A 69 -22.50 32.78 -18.33
C ILE A 69 -24.00 32.44 -18.38
N CYS A 70 -24.50 31.70 -17.39
CA CYS A 70 -25.90 31.33 -17.23
C CYS A 70 -26.45 31.91 -15.92
N HIS A 71 -27.69 32.38 -15.95
CA HIS A 71 -28.41 32.91 -14.80
C HIS A 71 -29.65 32.10 -14.43
N LEU A 72 -29.97 31.04 -15.18
CA LEU A 72 -31.06 30.12 -14.84
C LEU A 72 -30.75 29.33 -13.56
N ALA A 73 -31.77 28.70 -12.98
CA ALA A 73 -31.62 27.83 -11.82
C ALA A 73 -31.15 26.41 -12.22
N CYS A 74 -29.92 26.26 -12.73
CA CYS A 74 -29.43 24.96 -13.23
C CYS A 74 -28.86 24.01 -12.16
N ARG A 75 -28.95 24.36 -10.86
CA ARG A 75 -28.47 23.49 -9.77
C ARG A 75 -29.48 22.37 -9.48
N GLN A 76 -29.15 21.13 -9.87
CA GLN A 76 -29.67 19.95 -9.19
C GLN A 76 -28.81 19.69 -7.94
N MET A 77 -29.29 20.13 -6.77
CA MET A 77 -28.78 19.63 -5.48
C MET A 77 -29.50 18.34 -5.13
N ARG A 78 -28.74 17.26 -4.85
CA ARG A 78 -29.25 16.17 -4.00
C ARG A 78 -29.61 16.78 -2.65
N ALA A 79 -30.89 16.73 -2.28
CA ALA A 79 -31.37 17.23 -1.00
C ALA A 79 -30.75 16.44 0.16
N SER A 80 -29.81 17.05 0.86
CA SER A 80 -29.46 16.69 2.24
C SER A 80 -30.13 17.70 3.17
N LEU A 81 -30.88 17.17 4.13
CA LEU A 81 -31.71 17.84 5.13
C LEU A 81 -31.11 19.13 5.73
N GLY A 82 -31.95 20.15 5.84
CA GLY A 82 -31.87 21.16 6.91
C GLY A 82 -31.53 22.59 6.48
N ILE A 83 -32.48 23.49 6.77
CA ILE A 83 -32.38 24.96 6.86
C ILE A 83 -32.73 25.73 5.57
N ASP A 84 -33.94 26.32 5.60
CA ASP A 84 -34.42 27.36 4.69
C ASP A 84 -33.49 28.57 4.71
N GLN A 85 -32.57 28.63 3.75
CA GLN A 85 -31.97 29.87 3.30
C GLN A 85 -32.44 30.14 1.87
N VAL A 86 -33.10 31.29 1.69
CA VAL A 86 -33.46 31.87 0.38
C VAL A 86 -32.23 31.82 -0.52
N THR A 87 -32.18 30.83 -1.41
CA THR A 87 -31.05 30.60 -2.31
C THR A 87 -31.02 31.72 -3.34
N ARG A 88 -30.19 32.74 -3.12
CA ARG A 88 -29.85 33.72 -4.15
C ARG A 88 -29.32 32.97 -5.38
N LEU A 89 -29.98 33.16 -6.52
CA LEU A 89 -29.57 32.61 -7.81
C LEU A 89 -28.22 33.23 -8.21
N VAL A 90 -27.14 32.46 -8.04
CA VAL A 90 -25.80 32.91 -8.44
C VAL A 90 -25.55 32.49 -9.89
N ALA A 91 -25.08 33.47 -10.68
CA ALA A 91 -24.61 33.23 -12.03
C ALA A 91 -23.52 32.16 -12.08
N HIS A 92 -23.52 31.32 -13.12
CA HIS A 92 -22.54 30.24 -13.23
C HIS A 92 -22.23 29.88 -14.68
N TYR A 93 -21.16 29.11 -14.85
CA TYR A 93 -20.71 28.55 -16.11
C TYR A 93 -20.89 27.03 -16.07
N HIS A 94 -21.26 26.43 -17.20
CA HIS A 94 -21.33 24.99 -17.35
C HIS A 94 -20.03 24.46 -17.96
N CYS A 95 -19.41 23.46 -17.33
CA CYS A 95 -18.23 22.80 -17.87
C CYS A 95 -18.63 21.95 -19.08
N VAL A 96 -17.94 22.12 -20.21
CA VAL A 96 -18.15 21.32 -21.42
C VAL A 96 -17.69 19.87 -21.26
N VAL A 97 -16.73 19.62 -20.37
CA VAL A 97 -16.12 18.29 -20.17
C VAL A 97 -16.92 17.43 -19.18
N CYS A 98 -17.35 17.99 -18.05
CA CYS A 98 -18.00 17.23 -16.96
C CYS A 98 -19.37 17.76 -16.52
N SER A 99 -19.95 18.74 -17.24
CA SER A 99 -21.28 19.32 -16.98
C SER A 99 -21.48 19.99 -15.60
N VAL A 100 -20.42 20.12 -14.79
CA VAL A 100 -20.46 20.82 -13.49
C VAL A 100 -20.72 22.33 -13.68
N THR A 101 -21.50 22.91 -12.76
CA THR A 101 -21.75 24.36 -12.70
C THR A 101 -20.76 25.05 -11.77
N ILE A 102 -20.10 26.12 -12.22
CA ILE A 102 -19.09 26.87 -11.46
C ILE A 102 -19.41 28.36 -11.51
N ALA A 103 -19.46 29.02 -10.35
CA ALA A 103 -19.91 30.41 -10.25
C ALA A 103 -18.91 31.44 -10.80
N ARG A 104 -17.60 31.25 -10.54
CA ARG A 104 -16.56 32.23 -10.90
C ARG A 104 -15.77 31.81 -12.13
N LYS A 105 -15.46 32.78 -12.99
CA LYS A 105 -14.67 32.59 -14.22
C LYS A 105 -13.28 32.00 -13.94
N THR A 106 -12.59 32.51 -12.91
CA THR A 106 -11.26 32.03 -12.47
C THR A 106 -11.27 30.56 -12.04
N ASP A 107 -12.34 30.16 -11.36
CA ASP A 107 -12.51 28.80 -10.85
C ASP A 107 -12.81 27.85 -12.02
N MET A 108 -13.57 28.31 -13.01
CA MET A 108 -13.84 27.55 -14.25
C MET A 108 -12.56 27.37 -15.09
N ILE A 109 -11.73 28.41 -15.23
CA ILE A 109 -10.43 28.29 -15.92
C ILE A 109 -9.52 27.30 -15.17
N SER A 110 -9.44 27.39 -13.85
CA SER A 110 -8.65 26.47 -13.03
C SER A 110 -9.18 25.04 -13.11
N HIS A 111 -10.50 24.88 -13.22
CA HIS A 111 -11.16 23.59 -13.41
C HIS A 111 -10.85 22.99 -14.79
N LEU A 112 -10.89 23.77 -15.87
CA LEU A 112 -10.47 23.33 -17.20
C LEU A 112 -8.98 22.97 -17.24
N LYS A 113 -8.11 23.73 -16.58
CA LYS A 113 -6.69 23.36 -16.45
C LYS A 113 -6.50 21.99 -15.78
N ARG A 114 -7.38 21.60 -14.85
CA ARG A 114 -7.36 20.24 -14.28
C ARG A 114 -7.80 19.19 -15.29
N HIS A 115 -8.72 19.50 -16.20
CA HIS A 115 -9.07 18.60 -17.31
C HIS A 115 -7.88 18.41 -18.27
N ILE A 116 -7.20 19.50 -18.64
CA ILE A 116 -6.00 19.47 -19.50
C ILE A 116 -4.86 18.68 -18.83
N ASN A 117 -4.52 19.00 -17.57
CA ASN A 117 -3.40 18.36 -16.86
C ASN A 117 -3.67 16.89 -16.52
N LYS A 118 -4.92 16.43 -16.57
CA LYS A 118 -5.30 15.03 -16.41
C LYS A 118 -5.34 14.26 -17.73
N GLY A 119 -5.02 14.90 -18.86
CA GLY A 119 -5.05 14.27 -20.19
C GLY A 119 -6.47 13.98 -20.69
N GLU A 120 -7.50 14.67 -20.16
CA GLU A 120 -8.91 14.43 -20.53
C GLU A 120 -9.31 15.12 -21.84
N THR A 121 -8.35 15.60 -22.64
CA THR A 121 -8.57 16.47 -23.82
C THR A 121 -8.21 15.83 -25.16
N GLU A 122 -7.95 14.53 -25.21
CA GLU A 122 -7.99 13.75 -26.45
C GLU A 122 -9.22 12.83 -26.47
N ALA A 123 -10.41 13.41 -26.28
CA ALA A 123 -11.65 12.76 -26.70
C ALA A 123 -11.88 13.01 -28.19
N SER A 124 -10.98 12.49 -29.01
CA SER A 124 -11.25 12.23 -30.43
C SER A 124 -12.38 11.20 -30.47
N TYR A 125 -13.58 11.62 -30.85
CA TYR A 125 -14.65 10.71 -31.24
C TYR A 125 -14.16 9.82 -32.38
N SER A 126 -13.68 8.64 -32.02
CA SER A 126 -13.67 7.48 -32.90
C SER A 126 -14.79 6.57 -32.41
N GLY A 127 -15.65 6.14 -33.36
CA GLY A 127 -16.76 5.26 -33.05
C GLY A 127 -16.28 3.98 -32.38
N THR A 128 -17.13 3.46 -31.50
CA THR A 128 -17.17 2.10 -30.96
C THR A 128 -16.15 1.13 -31.58
N SER A 129 -14.96 1.14 -31.02
CA SER A 129 -14.04 0.01 -30.95
C SER A 129 -13.40 0.17 -29.59
N ASP A 130 -13.78 -0.66 -28.61
CA ASP A 130 -13.16 -0.65 -27.29
C ASP A 130 -11.67 -0.94 -27.47
N THR A 131 -10.84 0.10 -27.50
CA THR A 131 -9.40 -0.02 -27.68
C THR A 131 -8.77 -0.46 -26.36
N TYR A 132 -8.71 -1.77 -26.17
CA TYR A 132 -8.02 -2.39 -25.04
C TYR A 132 -6.50 -2.34 -25.25
N GLU A 133 -5.75 -1.94 -24.21
CA GLU A 133 -4.30 -2.14 -24.17
C GLU A 133 -4.02 -3.55 -23.62
N ILE A 134 -3.22 -4.36 -24.33
CA ILE A 134 -2.75 -5.64 -23.80
C ILE A 134 -1.44 -5.39 -23.06
N MET A 135 -1.45 -5.66 -21.76
CA MET A 135 -0.25 -5.63 -20.93
C MET A 135 0.19 -7.06 -20.61
N LYS A 136 1.50 -7.31 -20.64
CA LYS A 136 2.10 -8.59 -20.27
C LYS A 136 2.87 -8.45 -18.95
N GLU A 137 2.55 -9.29 -17.97
CA GLU A 137 3.29 -9.40 -16.72
C GLU A 137 3.52 -10.87 -16.35
N LEU A 138 4.79 -11.24 -16.10
CA LEU A 138 5.20 -12.61 -15.80
C LEU A 138 4.65 -13.61 -16.82
N GLY A 139 4.75 -13.29 -18.12
CA GLY A 139 4.21 -14.15 -19.18
C GLY A 139 2.69 -14.20 -19.28
N THR A 140 1.94 -13.49 -18.43
CA THR A 140 0.46 -13.44 -18.44
C THR A 140 -0.01 -12.18 -19.14
N ASN A 141 -0.89 -12.33 -20.13
CA ASN A 141 -1.44 -11.20 -20.88
C ASN A 141 -2.76 -10.76 -20.26
N VAL A 142 -2.98 -9.47 -20.04
CA VAL A 142 -4.26 -8.95 -19.56
C VAL A 142 -4.66 -7.73 -20.38
N GLN A 143 -5.93 -7.70 -20.79
CA GLN A 143 -6.56 -6.52 -21.35
C GLN A 143 -6.81 -5.49 -20.27
N LEU A 144 -6.50 -4.24 -20.60
CA LEU A 144 -6.70 -3.08 -19.76
C LEU A 144 -7.57 -2.06 -20.50
N MET A 145 -8.49 -1.43 -19.77
CA MET A 145 -9.17 -0.23 -20.25
C MET A 145 -8.17 0.94 -20.31
N PRO A 146 -8.34 1.91 -21.24
CA PRO A 146 -7.48 3.09 -21.31
C PRO A 146 -7.37 3.87 -19.99
N ASN A 147 -8.43 3.85 -19.18
CA ASN A 147 -8.51 4.56 -17.90
C ASN A 147 -8.15 3.71 -16.67
N HIS A 148 -7.48 2.56 -16.84
CA HIS A 148 -7.22 1.58 -15.77
C HIS A 148 -6.51 2.13 -14.52
N ASN A 149 -5.70 3.19 -14.64
CA ASN A 149 -5.00 3.81 -13.49
C ASN A 149 -5.88 4.72 -12.63
N THR A 150 -6.94 5.29 -13.21
CA THR A 150 -7.92 6.16 -12.54
C THR A 150 -9.33 5.80 -13.01
N PRO A 151 -9.81 4.59 -12.72
CA PRO A 151 -11.07 4.09 -13.21
C PRO A 151 -12.24 4.85 -12.56
N GLN A 152 -13.36 4.96 -13.27
CA GLN A 152 -14.62 5.26 -12.60
C GLN A 152 -15.04 4.07 -11.74
N LYS A 153 -16.04 4.23 -10.85
CA LYS A 153 -16.48 3.15 -9.95
C LYS A 153 -16.92 1.86 -10.68
N THR A 154 -17.34 1.99 -11.94
CA THR A 154 -17.80 0.90 -12.80
C THR A 154 -16.69 0.27 -13.63
N ASP A 155 -15.50 0.86 -13.66
CA ASP A 155 -14.45 0.46 -14.58
C ASP A 155 -13.45 -0.46 -13.88
N THR A 156 -12.66 -1.16 -14.68
CA THR A 156 -11.64 -2.08 -14.19
C THR A 156 -10.37 -1.34 -13.80
N TYR A 157 -9.85 -1.66 -12.61
CA TYR A 157 -8.62 -1.06 -12.11
C TYR A 157 -7.39 -1.91 -12.43
N PHE A 158 -6.30 -1.25 -12.74
CA PHE A 158 -4.99 -1.88 -12.76
C PHE A 158 -3.91 -0.88 -12.38
N ASN A 159 -2.94 -1.32 -11.58
CA ASN A 159 -1.81 -0.48 -11.18
C ASN A 159 -0.49 -1.20 -11.41
N ARG A 160 0.34 -0.61 -12.28
CA ARG A 160 1.70 -1.10 -12.59
C ARG A 160 2.63 -1.06 -11.38
N LYS A 161 2.44 -0.11 -10.46
CA LYS A 161 3.27 0.03 -9.24
C LYS A 161 3.09 -1.12 -8.25
N MET A 162 2.01 -1.89 -8.37
CA MET A 162 1.72 -3.05 -7.51
C MET A 162 2.43 -4.34 -7.99
N LYS A 163 3.27 -4.28 -9.05
CA LYS A 163 4.03 -5.45 -9.55
C LYS A 163 4.82 -6.15 -8.44
N THR A 164 5.54 -5.40 -7.60
CA THR A 164 6.31 -5.97 -6.48
C THR A 164 5.41 -6.64 -5.45
N ASN A 165 4.21 -6.08 -5.18
CA ASN A 165 3.23 -6.71 -4.30
C ASN A 165 2.79 -8.06 -4.89
N ARG A 166 2.37 -8.09 -6.17
CA ARG A 166 1.96 -9.31 -6.87
C ARG A 166 3.03 -10.40 -6.85
N GLN A 167 4.29 -10.03 -7.09
CA GLN A 167 5.41 -10.96 -7.04
C GLN A 167 5.65 -11.54 -5.63
N LEU A 168 5.56 -10.72 -4.58
CA LEU A 168 5.68 -11.20 -3.20
C LEU A 168 4.55 -12.16 -2.84
N VAL A 169 3.32 -11.84 -3.20
CA VAL A 169 2.13 -12.67 -2.97
C VAL A 169 2.21 -13.99 -3.74
N PHE A 170 2.67 -13.93 -4.99
CA PHE A 170 2.93 -15.13 -5.79
C PHE A 170 3.97 -16.02 -5.10
N CYS A 171 5.11 -15.45 -4.68
CA CYS A 171 6.17 -16.23 -4.02
C CYS A 171 5.67 -16.87 -2.73
N SER A 172 4.84 -16.19 -1.93
CA SER A 172 4.28 -16.80 -0.73
C SER A 172 3.30 -17.95 -1.03
N LEU A 173 2.52 -17.85 -2.11
CA LEU A 173 1.66 -18.96 -2.55
C LEU A 173 2.49 -20.14 -3.08
N ALA A 174 3.53 -19.86 -3.88
CA ALA A 174 4.42 -20.90 -4.41
C ALA A 174 5.07 -21.71 -3.28
N VAL A 175 5.55 -21.06 -2.22
CA VAL A 175 6.09 -21.75 -1.04
C VAL A 175 5.05 -22.63 -0.35
N LEU A 176 3.79 -22.18 -0.24
CA LEU A 176 2.73 -23.01 0.34
C LEU A 176 2.39 -24.20 -0.56
N ALA A 177 2.42 -24.03 -1.89
CA ALA A 177 2.15 -25.07 -2.87
C ALA A 177 3.21 -26.19 -2.85
N GLU A 178 4.46 -25.85 -2.51
CA GLU A 178 5.52 -26.85 -2.25
C GLU A 178 5.28 -27.63 -0.96
N GLU A 179 4.70 -27.00 0.08
CA GLU A 179 4.38 -27.66 1.34
C GLU A 179 3.17 -28.59 1.21
N ARG A 180 2.17 -28.21 0.40
CA ARG A 180 0.91 -28.95 0.19
C ARG A 180 0.33 -28.68 -1.19
N SER A 181 -0.16 -29.72 -1.84
CA SER A 181 -0.91 -29.61 -3.10
C SER A 181 -1.96 -30.73 -3.23
N PRO A 182 -3.11 -30.48 -3.88
CA PRO A 182 -3.56 -29.19 -4.42
C PRO A 182 -4.11 -28.24 -3.34
N LEU A 183 -3.97 -26.92 -3.55
CA LEU A 183 -4.49 -25.88 -2.67
C LEU A 183 -5.76 -25.23 -3.23
N GLU A 184 -6.73 -24.91 -2.39
CA GLU A 184 -7.85 -24.03 -2.77
C GLU A 184 -7.46 -22.57 -2.49
N CYS A 185 -7.37 -21.76 -3.54
CA CYS A 185 -6.87 -20.39 -3.49
C CYS A 185 -7.94 -19.38 -3.89
N LEU A 186 -8.05 -18.29 -3.13
CA LEU A 186 -8.96 -17.17 -3.41
C LEU A 186 -8.19 -15.88 -3.67
N ASP A 187 -8.36 -15.35 -4.88
CA ASP A 187 -8.12 -13.95 -5.20
C ASP A 187 -9.44 -13.20 -4.98
N ALA A 188 -9.59 -12.55 -3.82
CA ALA A 188 -10.88 -12.03 -3.38
C ALA A 188 -11.32 -10.76 -4.13
N PHE A 189 -10.37 -10.04 -4.73
CA PHE A 189 -10.54 -8.78 -5.46
C PHE A 189 -9.80 -8.84 -6.80
N GLY A 190 -10.38 -9.55 -7.76
CA GLY A 190 -9.72 -9.87 -9.02
C GLY A 190 -9.42 -8.66 -9.90
N ALA A 191 -10.30 -7.65 -9.96
CA ALA A 191 -10.23 -6.54 -10.92
C ALA A 191 -10.03 -7.04 -12.38
N THR A 192 -8.80 -7.01 -12.90
CA THR A 192 -8.47 -7.57 -14.22
C THR A 192 -8.19 -9.08 -14.21
N GLY A 193 -8.03 -9.66 -13.02
CA GLY A 193 -7.70 -11.07 -12.77
C GLY A 193 -6.21 -11.38 -12.82
N ILE A 194 -5.33 -10.38 -12.98
CA ILE A 194 -3.89 -10.59 -13.21
C ILE A 194 -3.24 -11.51 -12.15
N MET A 195 -3.60 -11.37 -10.88
CA MET A 195 -3.01 -12.13 -9.79
C MET A 195 -3.43 -13.60 -9.85
N GLY A 196 -4.73 -13.89 -9.80
CA GLY A 196 -5.22 -15.26 -9.92
C GLY A 196 -4.84 -15.96 -11.23
N LEU A 197 -4.77 -15.23 -12.35
CA LEU A 197 -4.30 -15.76 -13.63
C LEU A 197 -2.82 -16.17 -13.58
N GLN A 198 -1.96 -15.37 -12.94
CA GLN A 198 -0.56 -15.73 -12.74
C GLN A 198 -0.44 -17.01 -11.89
N TRP A 199 -1.23 -17.13 -10.82
CA TRP A 199 -1.24 -18.34 -9.98
C TRP A 199 -1.61 -19.58 -10.80
N ALA A 200 -2.71 -19.53 -11.53
CA ALA A 200 -3.19 -20.64 -12.35
C ALA A 200 -2.20 -21.02 -13.47
N LYS A 201 -1.60 -20.02 -14.12
CA LYS A 201 -0.67 -20.23 -15.23
C LYS A 201 0.62 -20.92 -14.80
N HIS A 202 1.19 -20.48 -13.68
CA HIS A 202 2.53 -20.90 -13.26
C HIS A 202 2.54 -22.05 -12.26
N LEU A 203 1.54 -22.15 -11.39
CA LEU A 203 1.45 -23.21 -10.37
C LEU A 203 0.58 -24.40 -10.83
N ARG A 204 -0.21 -24.23 -11.90
CA ARG A 204 -0.97 -25.29 -12.59
C ARG A 204 -1.76 -26.17 -11.61
N SER A 205 -1.58 -27.49 -11.66
CA SER A 205 -2.31 -28.46 -10.83
C SER A 205 -2.04 -28.36 -9.32
N ALA A 206 -1.01 -27.60 -8.90
CA ALA A 206 -0.74 -27.40 -7.48
C ALA A 206 -1.79 -26.48 -6.82
N VAL A 207 -2.54 -25.69 -7.61
CA VAL A 207 -3.53 -24.73 -7.10
C VAL A 207 -4.84 -24.83 -7.87
N LYS A 208 -5.95 -24.70 -7.16
CA LYS A 208 -7.27 -24.45 -7.72
C LYS A 208 -7.65 -23.02 -7.40
N VAL A 209 -7.75 -22.18 -8.42
CA VAL A 209 -7.86 -20.73 -8.27
C VAL A 209 -9.29 -20.27 -8.46
N THR A 210 -9.76 -19.48 -7.49
CA THR A 210 -11.00 -18.72 -7.57
C THR A 210 -10.66 -17.24 -7.68
N ILE A 211 -11.16 -16.57 -8.73
CA ILE A 211 -11.04 -15.13 -8.89
C ILE A 211 -12.42 -14.51 -8.69
N ASN A 212 -12.55 -13.67 -7.67
CA ASN A 212 -13.80 -13.04 -7.31
C ASN A 212 -13.75 -11.53 -7.54
N ASP A 213 -14.84 -10.95 -8.05
CA ASP A 213 -15.05 -9.50 -8.02
C ASP A 213 -16.53 -9.18 -7.88
N ILE A 214 -16.87 -8.06 -7.23
CA ILE A 214 -18.26 -7.62 -7.09
C ILE A 214 -18.77 -6.94 -8.36
N ASN A 215 -17.88 -6.30 -9.13
CA ASN A 215 -18.22 -5.57 -10.34
C ASN A 215 -18.35 -6.53 -11.53
N GLU A 216 -19.46 -6.43 -12.24
CA GLU A 216 -19.74 -7.24 -13.43
C GLU A 216 -18.78 -6.97 -14.58
N ALA A 217 -18.32 -5.73 -14.75
CA ALA A 217 -17.33 -5.38 -15.77
C ALA A 217 -15.99 -6.09 -15.52
N CYS A 218 -15.54 -6.14 -14.26
CA CYS A 218 -14.36 -6.90 -13.84
C CYS A 218 -14.54 -8.39 -14.14
N VAL A 219 -15.68 -8.98 -13.75
CA VAL A 219 -15.95 -10.41 -13.98
C VAL A 219 -15.96 -10.77 -15.46
N LYS A 220 -16.54 -9.92 -16.32
CA LYS A 220 -16.50 -10.10 -17.78
C LYS A 220 -15.06 -10.08 -18.29
N MET A 221 -14.28 -9.08 -17.87
CA MET A 221 -12.88 -8.93 -18.27
C MET A 221 -11.99 -10.06 -17.77
N ILE A 222 -12.21 -10.56 -16.55
CA ILE A 222 -11.48 -11.72 -16.03
C ILE A 222 -11.71 -12.93 -16.93
N LYS A 223 -12.96 -13.17 -17.37
CA LYS A 223 -13.29 -14.27 -18.30
C LYS A 223 -12.62 -14.09 -19.65
N GLU A 224 -12.61 -12.88 -20.19
CA GLU A 224 -11.89 -12.55 -21.44
C GLU A 224 -10.37 -12.78 -21.29
N ASN A 225 -9.78 -12.37 -20.16
CA ASN A 225 -8.38 -12.58 -19.84
C ASN A 225 -8.03 -14.06 -19.58
N CYS A 226 -8.96 -14.88 -19.07
CA CYS A 226 -8.79 -16.34 -19.02
C CYS A 226 -8.62 -16.90 -20.44
N CYS A 227 -9.50 -16.53 -21.37
CA CYS A 227 -9.42 -16.95 -22.77
C CYS A 227 -8.10 -16.52 -23.43
N LEU A 228 -7.64 -15.29 -23.19
CA LEU A 228 -6.38 -14.76 -23.72
C LEU A 228 -5.12 -15.49 -23.23
N ASN A 229 -5.21 -16.21 -22.12
CA ASN A 229 -4.10 -16.99 -21.57
C ASN A 229 -4.29 -18.50 -21.77
N HIS A 230 -5.28 -18.93 -22.56
CA HIS A 230 -5.63 -20.33 -22.77
C HIS A 230 -5.97 -21.08 -21.46
N ILE A 231 -6.62 -20.37 -20.52
CA ILE A 231 -7.07 -20.90 -19.23
C ILE A 231 -8.58 -21.13 -19.31
N ARG A 232 -9.07 -22.31 -18.90
CA ARG A 232 -10.49 -22.65 -18.99
C ARG A 232 -11.25 -22.09 -17.79
N GLY A 233 -12.23 -21.21 -18.04
CA GLY A 233 -13.17 -20.76 -17.02
C GLY A 233 -14.26 -21.80 -16.75
N GLU A 234 -14.48 -22.21 -15.50
CA GLU A 234 -15.69 -22.99 -15.17
C GLU A 234 -16.94 -22.09 -15.35
N GLY A 235 -17.84 -22.49 -16.27
CA GLY A 235 -19.13 -21.82 -16.50
C GLY A 235 -19.30 -21.06 -17.83
N GLY A 236 -18.32 -21.07 -18.73
CA GLY A 236 -18.45 -20.50 -20.09
C GLY A 236 -18.74 -21.57 -21.15
N ARG A 237 -19.87 -21.48 -21.87
CA ARG A 237 -20.06 -22.22 -23.14
C ARG A 237 -19.13 -21.60 -24.19
N ILE A 238 -18.27 -22.42 -24.80
CA ILE A 238 -17.46 -22.05 -25.96
C ILE A 238 -18.41 -21.74 -27.14
N PRO A 239 -18.24 -20.65 -27.90
CA PRO A 239 -18.80 -20.56 -29.25
C PRO A 239 -18.16 -21.67 -30.08
N ARG A 240 -18.96 -22.65 -30.50
CA ARG A 240 -18.51 -23.74 -31.40
C ARG A 240 -17.98 -23.14 -32.70
N GLN A 241 -16.67 -22.85 -32.77
CA GLN A 241 -15.87 -22.72 -33.99
C GLN A 241 -14.41 -22.43 -33.61
N GLN A 242 -13.68 -23.47 -33.23
CA GLN A 242 -12.31 -23.77 -33.71
C GLN A 242 -11.79 -25.03 -33.01
N GLU A 243 -11.89 -26.11 -33.79
CA GLU A 243 -10.98 -27.25 -33.96
C GLU A 243 -10.35 -27.97 -32.75
N ALA A 244 -10.24 -29.29 -32.93
CA ALA A 244 -9.75 -30.27 -31.98
C ALA A 244 -8.33 -29.94 -31.44
N PRO A 245 -8.01 -30.32 -30.18
CA PRO A 245 -6.66 -30.14 -29.68
C PRO A 245 -5.71 -31.08 -30.42
N ALA A 246 -4.65 -30.50 -30.98
CA ALA A 246 -3.49 -31.23 -31.47
C ALA A 246 -2.84 -31.99 -30.31
N GLU A 247 -2.37 -33.21 -30.56
CA GLU A 247 -1.69 -34.07 -29.59
C GLU A 247 -0.44 -33.34 -29.03
N GLY A 248 -0.46 -33.03 -27.72
CA GLY A 248 0.70 -32.48 -27.00
C GLY A 248 0.45 -31.31 -26.04
N GLU A 249 -0.78 -30.78 -25.93
CA GLU A 249 -1.03 -29.61 -25.07
C GLU A 249 -1.07 -29.96 -23.57
N ALA A 250 -0.28 -29.22 -22.78
CA ALA A 250 -0.20 -29.30 -21.33
C ALA A 250 -1.58 -29.17 -20.66
N PRO A 251 -1.82 -29.79 -19.48
CA PRO A 251 -3.13 -29.82 -18.85
C PRO A 251 -3.68 -28.41 -18.65
N ILE A 252 -4.87 -28.17 -19.21
CA ILE A 252 -5.55 -26.88 -19.18
C ILE A 252 -5.92 -26.56 -17.72
N THR A 253 -5.28 -25.56 -17.12
CA THR A 253 -5.63 -25.12 -15.77
C THR A 253 -7.04 -24.53 -15.78
N THR A 254 -7.89 -24.97 -14.84
CA THR A 254 -9.25 -24.45 -14.67
C THR A 254 -9.27 -23.35 -13.62
N VAL A 255 -9.90 -22.21 -13.93
CA VAL A 255 -10.12 -21.09 -13.01
C VAL A 255 -11.62 -20.88 -12.80
N GLU A 256 -12.03 -20.77 -11.55
CA GLU A 256 -13.40 -20.40 -11.20
C GLU A 256 -13.50 -18.88 -11.10
N VAL A 257 -14.46 -18.27 -11.81
CA VAL A 257 -14.68 -16.82 -11.78
C VAL A 257 -16.05 -16.53 -11.16
N THR A 258 -16.07 -15.81 -10.04
CA THR A 258 -17.29 -15.56 -9.27
C THR A 258 -17.64 -14.07 -9.19
N LYS A 259 -18.93 -13.76 -9.15
CA LYS A 259 -19.47 -12.40 -8.92
C LYS A 259 -20.13 -12.33 -7.55
N MET A 260 -19.36 -12.07 -6.51
CA MET A 260 -19.86 -12.00 -5.13
C MET A 260 -19.14 -10.94 -4.32
N ASP A 261 -19.76 -10.49 -3.22
CA ASP A 261 -19.04 -9.77 -2.18
C ASP A 261 -17.99 -10.71 -1.56
N ALA A 262 -16.77 -10.20 -1.35
CA ALA A 262 -15.66 -10.98 -0.80
C ALA A 262 -16.00 -11.63 0.55
N ASN A 263 -16.79 -10.98 1.41
CA ASN A 263 -17.23 -11.57 2.66
C ASN A 263 -18.12 -12.78 2.44
N VAL A 264 -18.99 -12.76 1.44
CA VAL A 264 -19.93 -13.85 1.16
C VAL A 264 -19.17 -15.10 0.73
N ILE A 265 -18.28 -14.99 -0.26
CA ILE A 265 -17.55 -16.17 -0.78
C ILE A 265 -16.67 -16.82 0.30
N MET A 266 -16.04 -16.03 1.17
CA MET A 266 -15.26 -16.54 2.29
C MET A 266 -16.11 -17.26 3.36
N HIS A 267 -17.39 -16.90 3.49
CA HIS A 267 -18.33 -17.62 4.36
C HIS A 267 -18.91 -18.89 3.72
N LEU A 268 -19.05 -18.92 2.39
CA LEU A 268 -19.64 -20.06 1.69
C LEU A 268 -18.73 -21.30 1.69
N ARG A 269 -17.41 -21.12 1.60
CA ARG A 269 -16.48 -22.26 1.57
C ARG A 269 -15.09 -21.93 2.14
N PRO A 270 -14.34 -22.94 2.60
CA PRO A 270 -13.00 -22.76 3.14
C PRO A 270 -11.92 -22.75 2.05
N PHE A 271 -10.88 -21.94 2.25
CA PHE A 271 -9.70 -21.83 1.38
C PHE A 271 -8.41 -22.10 2.15
N ASP A 272 -7.38 -22.57 1.46
CA ASP A 272 -6.01 -22.72 1.99
C ASP A 272 -5.21 -21.43 1.86
N TYR A 273 -5.47 -20.65 0.80
CA TYR A 273 -4.80 -19.37 0.56
C TYR A 273 -5.85 -18.31 0.23
N ILE A 274 -5.85 -17.20 0.99
CA ILE A 274 -6.74 -16.06 0.76
C ILE A 274 -5.89 -14.82 0.57
N HIS A 275 -6.08 -14.12 -0.55
CA HIS A 275 -5.49 -12.81 -0.77
C HIS A 275 -6.56 -11.72 -0.74
N LEU A 276 -6.33 -10.70 0.09
CA LEU A 276 -7.18 -9.52 0.24
C LEU A 276 -6.40 -8.28 -0.23
N ASP A 277 -6.75 -7.73 -1.39
CA ASP A 277 -6.23 -6.44 -1.90
C ASP A 277 -7.36 -5.47 -2.28
N PRO A 278 -8.14 -4.98 -1.29
CA PRO A 278 -9.17 -3.98 -1.55
C PRO A 278 -8.57 -2.58 -1.70
N PHE A 279 -9.37 -1.68 -2.30
CA PHE A 279 -9.06 -0.25 -2.25
C PHE A 279 -9.14 0.30 -0.83
N GLY A 280 -8.04 0.89 -0.36
CA GLY A 280 -7.94 1.46 0.97
C GLY A 280 -7.60 0.40 2.03
N THR A 281 -8.59 0.01 2.84
CA THR A 281 -8.37 -0.82 4.03
C THR A 281 -8.96 -2.22 3.87
N ALA A 282 -8.21 -3.23 4.32
CA ALA A 282 -8.66 -4.63 4.32
C ALA A 282 -9.42 -5.05 5.58
N VAL A 283 -9.52 -4.19 6.60
CA VAL A 283 -10.11 -4.54 7.91
C VAL A 283 -11.51 -5.12 7.79
N ASN A 284 -12.33 -4.57 6.90
CA ASN A 284 -13.73 -4.96 6.72
C ASN A 284 -13.93 -6.42 6.27
N TYR A 285 -12.86 -7.09 5.82
CA TYR A 285 -12.90 -8.44 5.27
C TYR A 285 -12.18 -9.46 6.17
N LEU A 286 -11.49 -9.00 7.21
CA LEU A 286 -10.67 -9.86 8.07
C LEU A 286 -11.52 -10.90 8.82
N ASP A 287 -12.66 -10.49 9.37
CA ASP A 287 -13.55 -11.40 10.12
C ASP A 287 -14.05 -12.56 9.24
N ALA A 288 -14.41 -12.28 7.99
CA ALA A 288 -14.83 -13.29 7.04
C ALA A 288 -13.67 -14.24 6.66
N ALA A 289 -12.48 -13.68 6.39
CA ALA A 289 -11.30 -14.45 6.04
C ALA A 289 -10.92 -15.44 7.16
N PHE A 290 -10.90 -14.99 8.41
CA PHE A 290 -10.52 -15.84 9.53
C PHE A 290 -11.62 -16.80 10.00
N ARG A 291 -12.87 -16.69 9.51
CA ARG A 291 -13.95 -17.60 9.90
C ARG A 291 -13.67 -19.03 9.41
N ASN A 292 -13.43 -19.17 8.11
CA ASN A 292 -13.38 -20.46 7.41
C ASN A 292 -12.00 -20.83 6.83
N VAL A 293 -10.98 -19.98 6.94
CA VAL A 293 -9.62 -20.33 6.52
C VAL A 293 -9.16 -21.63 7.18
N ARG A 294 -8.53 -22.52 6.39
CA ARG A 294 -8.06 -23.83 6.83
C ARG A 294 -6.88 -23.71 7.80
N ASN A 295 -6.70 -24.73 8.63
CA ASN A 295 -5.55 -24.78 9.53
C ASN A 295 -4.24 -24.86 8.73
N LEU A 296 -3.25 -24.05 9.12
CA LEU A 296 -2.00 -23.86 8.39
C LEU A 296 -2.17 -23.24 7.00
N GLY A 297 -3.37 -22.72 6.69
CA GLY A 297 -3.58 -21.85 5.54
C GLY A 297 -2.90 -20.50 5.71
N ILE A 298 -2.77 -19.77 4.61
CA ILE A 298 -2.16 -18.44 4.56
C ILE A 298 -3.22 -17.39 4.22
N VAL A 299 -3.20 -16.29 4.97
CA VAL A 299 -3.96 -15.09 4.64
C VAL A 299 -2.96 -13.98 4.30
N SER A 300 -3.04 -13.47 3.09
CA SER A 300 -2.26 -12.35 2.59
C SER A 300 -3.15 -11.11 2.53
N VAL A 301 -2.73 -10.04 3.19
CA VAL A 301 -3.51 -8.81 3.34
C VAL A 301 -2.70 -7.63 2.84
N THR A 302 -3.25 -6.91 1.87
CA THR A 302 -2.71 -5.65 1.36
C THR A 302 -3.62 -4.50 1.78
N SER A 303 -3.04 -3.49 2.43
CA SER A 303 -3.69 -2.22 2.75
C SER A 303 -3.00 -1.09 1.99
N THR A 304 -3.78 -0.27 1.29
CA THR A 304 -3.33 0.90 0.52
C THR A 304 -3.72 2.24 1.17
N ASP A 305 -4.36 2.21 2.36
CA ASP A 305 -4.78 3.37 3.15
C ASP A 305 -3.62 4.03 3.93
N THR A 306 -2.54 4.34 3.21
CA THR A 306 -1.33 4.98 3.76
C THR A 306 -1.60 6.30 4.48
N GLY A 307 -2.67 7.03 4.14
CA GLY A 307 -3.09 8.22 4.87
C GLY A 307 -3.44 7.95 6.33
N SER A 308 -4.14 6.84 6.60
CA SER A 308 -4.47 6.40 7.96
C SER A 308 -3.22 5.83 8.62
N LEU A 309 -2.62 4.82 8.00
CA LEU A 309 -1.51 4.06 8.57
C LEU A 309 -0.25 4.88 8.84
N TYR A 310 0.01 5.95 8.07
CA TYR A 310 1.16 6.84 8.25
C TYR A 310 0.81 8.11 9.04
N SER A 311 -0.15 8.00 9.96
CA SER A 311 -0.52 9.02 10.94
C SER A 311 -0.98 10.37 10.35
N LYS A 312 -1.55 10.39 9.13
CA LYS A 312 -2.16 11.62 8.57
C LYS A 312 -3.62 11.79 8.98
N SER A 313 -4.33 10.69 9.25
CA SER A 313 -5.76 10.69 9.62
C SER A 313 -6.02 9.78 10.82
N LEU A 314 -5.76 10.30 12.02
CA LEU A 314 -5.81 9.53 13.26
C LEU A 314 -7.20 8.97 13.59
N ASN A 315 -8.28 9.75 13.34
CA ASN A 315 -9.65 9.27 13.55
C ASN A 315 -10.00 8.07 12.65
N VAL A 316 -9.46 8.02 11.44
CA VAL A 316 -9.66 6.89 10.52
C VAL A 316 -8.89 5.67 11.03
N THR A 317 -7.67 5.88 11.51
CA THR A 317 -6.85 4.83 12.13
C THR A 317 -7.53 4.22 13.35
N LEU A 318 -8.08 5.06 14.23
CA LEU A 318 -8.81 4.60 15.41
C LEU A 318 -10.05 3.78 15.02
N ARG A 319 -10.82 4.22 14.02
CA ARG A 319 -12.03 3.50 13.57
C ARG A 319 -11.74 2.17 12.89
N HIS A 320 -10.73 2.10 12.03
CA HIS A 320 -10.43 0.86 11.29
C HIS A 320 -9.51 -0.07 12.07
N TYR A 321 -8.46 0.44 12.69
CA TYR A 321 -7.45 -0.39 13.34
C TYR A 321 -7.54 -0.38 14.87
N GLY A 322 -8.47 0.35 15.48
CA GLY A 322 -8.67 0.33 16.94
C GLY A 322 -7.43 0.69 17.75
N CYS A 323 -6.53 1.52 17.19
CA CYS A 323 -5.28 1.88 17.82
C CYS A 323 -5.01 3.38 17.71
N GLN A 324 -4.30 3.92 18.71
CA GLN A 324 -3.80 5.28 18.71
C GLN A 324 -2.33 5.30 18.29
N ILE A 325 -2.01 6.14 17.31
CA ILE A 325 -0.64 6.32 16.82
C ILE A 325 -0.32 7.81 16.72
N VAL A 326 0.97 8.13 16.66
CA VAL A 326 1.48 9.48 16.40
C VAL A 326 2.44 9.46 15.23
N ARG A 327 2.85 10.62 14.74
CA ARG A 327 3.90 10.70 13.73
C ARG A 327 5.25 10.35 14.36
N THR A 328 5.94 9.37 13.77
CA THR A 328 7.25 8.87 14.22
C THR A 328 8.15 8.65 13.01
N GLU A 329 9.46 8.56 13.19
CA GLU A 329 10.40 8.27 12.08
C GLU A 329 10.29 6.82 11.59
N TYR A 330 9.83 5.92 12.46
CA TYR A 330 9.62 4.50 12.16
C TYR A 330 8.17 4.19 11.72
N TYR A 331 7.45 5.18 11.19
CA TYR A 331 6.02 5.09 10.89
C TYR A 331 5.63 3.93 9.94
N ARG A 332 6.54 3.50 9.04
CA ARG A 332 6.28 2.38 8.13
C ARG A 332 6.27 1.03 8.85
N GLU A 333 7.19 0.81 9.79
CA GLU A 333 7.14 -0.39 10.64
C GLU A 333 5.96 -0.31 11.62
N LEU A 334 5.68 0.88 12.16
CA LEU A 334 4.50 1.11 13.00
C LEU A 334 3.22 0.71 12.26
N ALA A 335 3.07 1.12 10.99
CA ALA A 335 1.96 0.73 10.13
C ALA A 335 1.86 -0.79 9.93
N ALA A 336 2.97 -1.47 9.64
CA ALA A 336 3.00 -2.93 9.50
C ALA A 336 2.53 -3.63 10.79
N ARG A 337 2.95 -3.14 11.96
CA ARG A 337 2.53 -3.65 13.27
C ARG A 337 1.07 -3.34 13.60
N VAL A 338 0.54 -2.20 13.16
CA VAL A 338 -0.89 -1.84 13.26
C VAL A 338 -1.77 -2.79 12.45
N VAL A 339 -1.41 -3.05 11.19
CA VAL A 339 -2.15 -3.99 10.32
C VAL A 339 -2.08 -5.41 10.90
N THR A 340 -0.91 -5.84 11.34
CA THR A 340 -0.71 -7.15 11.99
C THR A 340 -1.54 -7.28 13.27
N ALA A 341 -1.64 -6.22 14.07
CA ALA A 341 -2.48 -6.22 15.27
C ALA A 341 -3.97 -6.38 14.94
N ALA A 342 -4.46 -5.75 13.87
CA ALA A 342 -5.83 -5.92 13.41
C ALA A 342 -6.11 -7.35 12.92
N ILE A 343 -5.17 -7.93 12.17
CA ILE A 343 -5.21 -9.32 11.73
C ILE A 343 -5.26 -10.27 12.94
N ALA A 344 -4.36 -10.10 13.90
CA ALA A 344 -4.28 -10.93 15.10
C ALA A 344 -5.57 -10.86 15.93
N ARG A 345 -6.17 -9.67 16.11
CA ARG A 345 -7.47 -9.53 16.80
C ARG A 345 -8.61 -10.22 16.06
N ALA A 346 -8.66 -10.14 14.73
CA ALA A 346 -9.69 -10.81 13.93
C ALA A 346 -9.56 -12.34 13.99
N ALA A 347 -8.33 -12.86 13.90
CA ALA A 347 -8.05 -14.28 14.06
C ALA A 347 -8.43 -14.81 15.46
N ALA A 348 -8.06 -14.06 16.51
CA ALA A 348 -8.31 -14.44 17.89
C ALA A 348 -9.80 -14.60 18.20
N ARG A 349 -10.67 -13.72 17.66
CA ARG A 349 -12.14 -13.85 17.77
C ARG A 349 -12.68 -15.18 17.24
N CYS A 350 -11.93 -15.83 16.35
CA CYS A 350 -12.30 -17.09 15.71
C CYS A 350 -11.58 -18.31 16.32
N ASN A 351 -10.97 -18.18 17.52
CA ASN A 351 -10.12 -19.20 18.16
C ASN A 351 -8.97 -19.68 17.24
N LYS A 352 -8.34 -18.72 16.56
CA LYS A 352 -7.17 -18.95 15.70
C LYS A 352 -6.05 -18.00 16.11
N GLY A 353 -4.83 -18.53 16.18
CA GLY A 353 -3.60 -17.75 16.26
C GLY A 353 -3.03 -17.42 14.89
N VAL A 354 -2.06 -16.49 14.85
CA VAL A 354 -1.33 -16.13 13.64
C VAL A 354 0.18 -16.17 13.85
N GLU A 355 0.87 -16.70 12.85
CA GLU A 355 2.32 -16.60 12.70
C GLU A 355 2.61 -15.66 11.52
N VAL A 356 3.37 -14.58 11.75
CA VAL A 356 3.72 -13.63 10.69
C VAL A 356 4.85 -14.23 9.85
N LEU A 357 4.60 -14.42 8.56
CA LEU A 357 5.58 -14.93 7.62
C LEU A 357 6.42 -13.80 7.00
N LEU A 358 5.74 -12.70 6.67
CA LEU A 358 6.33 -11.51 6.05
C LEU A 358 5.44 -10.30 6.32
N ALA A 359 6.05 -9.16 6.66
CA ALA A 359 5.41 -7.85 6.60
C ALA A 359 6.27 -6.85 5.81
N VAL A 360 5.71 -6.24 4.78
CA VAL A 360 6.37 -5.25 3.93
C VAL A 360 5.57 -3.96 3.93
N ALA A 361 6.20 -2.83 4.23
CA ALA A 361 5.59 -1.51 4.05
C ALA A 361 6.44 -0.64 3.12
N LEU A 362 5.87 -0.35 1.95
CA LEU A 362 6.46 0.54 0.94
C LEU A 362 5.61 1.81 0.79
N GLU A 363 6.00 2.71 -0.10
CA GLU A 363 5.29 3.98 -0.29
C GLU A 363 3.81 3.79 -0.68
N HIS A 364 3.49 2.72 -1.42
CA HIS A 364 2.17 2.52 -2.03
C HIS A 364 1.27 1.52 -1.29
N PHE A 365 1.83 0.62 -0.48
CA PHE A 365 1.08 -0.41 0.19
C PHE A 365 1.78 -0.94 1.44
N VAL A 366 0.99 -1.53 2.33
CA VAL A 366 1.42 -2.37 3.45
C VAL A 366 0.88 -3.78 3.20
N LEU A 367 1.78 -4.75 3.02
CA LEU A 367 1.47 -6.15 2.81
C LEU A 367 1.86 -6.94 4.06
N VAL A 368 0.92 -7.72 4.60
CA VAL A 368 1.18 -8.66 5.70
C VAL A 368 0.70 -10.04 5.28
N VAL A 369 1.57 -11.03 5.38
CA VAL A 369 1.27 -12.44 5.09
C VAL A 369 1.40 -13.24 6.39
N VAL A 370 0.31 -13.90 6.78
CA VAL A 370 0.25 -14.69 8.02
C VAL A 370 -0.15 -16.13 7.73
N ARG A 371 0.42 -17.05 8.51
CA ARG A 371 -0.02 -18.44 8.61
C ARG A 371 -0.98 -18.59 9.78
N VAL A 372 -2.04 -19.35 9.56
CA VAL A 372 -3.12 -19.51 10.54
C VAL A 372 -2.91 -20.77 11.38
N LEU A 373 -2.96 -20.61 12.70
CA LEU A 373 -2.81 -21.71 13.65
C LEU A 373 -4.14 -21.92 14.38
N ARG A 374 -4.82 -23.05 14.16
CA ARG A 374 -6.13 -23.30 14.77
C ARG A 374 -5.99 -23.73 16.24
N GLY A 375 -6.82 -23.16 17.11
CA GLY A 375 -6.98 -23.58 18.49
C GLY A 375 -6.98 -22.40 19.46
N PRO A 376 -7.71 -22.51 20.59
CA PRO A 376 -7.79 -21.44 21.59
C PRO A 376 -6.43 -21.08 22.16
N THR A 377 -5.58 -22.06 22.48
CA THR A 377 -4.22 -21.82 22.98
C THR A 377 -3.39 -20.97 22.00
N GLN A 378 -3.51 -21.23 20.70
CA GLN A 378 -2.80 -20.45 19.68
C GLN A 378 -3.36 -19.01 19.57
N ALA A 379 -4.67 -18.85 19.76
CA ALA A 379 -5.32 -17.54 19.83
C ALA A 379 -4.84 -16.76 21.06
N ASP A 380 -4.72 -17.41 22.22
CA ASP A 380 -4.23 -16.80 23.46
C ASP A 380 -2.78 -16.35 23.33
N GLU A 381 -1.89 -17.20 22.79
CA GLU A 381 -0.49 -16.82 22.53
C GLU A 381 -0.36 -15.66 21.53
N THR A 382 -1.25 -15.61 20.54
CA THR A 382 -1.32 -14.49 19.59
C THR A 382 -1.78 -13.21 20.27
N ALA A 383 -2.79 -13.28 21.13
CA ALA A 383 -3.32 -12.14 21.85
C ALA A 383 -2.30 -11.54 22.83
N LYS A 384 -1.45 -12.37 23.45
CA LYS A 384 -0.35 -11.91 24.33
C LYS A 384 0.69 -11.03 23.61
N LYS A 385 0.81 -11.16 22.29
CA LYS A 385 1.70 -10.34 21.44
C LYS A 385 1.07 -9.00 21.02
N LEU A 386 -0.16 -8.71 21.45
CA LEU A 386 -0.80 -7.41 21.27
C LEU A 386 -0.46 -6.54 22.47
N GLN A 387 0.47 -5.60 22.28
CA GLN A 387 1.03 -4.80 23.36
C GLN A 387 1.00 -3.32 23.02
N GLN A 388 0.97 -2.51 24.07
CA GLN A 388 1.11 -1.06 23.97
C GLN A 388 2.59 -0.72 23.84
N LEU A 389 2.91 0.32 23.10
CA LEU A 389 4.27 0.83 22.90
C LEU A 389 4.37 2.19 23.54
N LEU A 390 5.23 2.30 24.56
CA LEU A 390 5.57 3.59 25.13
C LEU A 390 6.68 4.22 24.30
N HIS A 391 6.46 5.44 23.82
CA HIS A 391 7.35 6.16 22.93
C HIS A 391 7.69 7.54 23.49
N CYS A 392 8.98 7.85 23.62
CA CYS A 392 9.44 9.20 23.94
C CYS A 392 9.42 10.07 22.69
N GLN A 393 8.61 11.13 22.69
CA GLN A 393 8.45 12.05 21.55
C GLN A 393 9.69 12.91 21.29
N TRP A 394 10.62 12.95 22.25
CA TRP A 394 11.84 13.74 22.15
C TRP A 394 13.00 12.98 21.52
N CYS A 395 13.37 11.85 22.14
CA CYS A 395 14.54 11.09 21.71
C CYS A 395 14.19 9.87 20.85
N GLU A 396 12.91 9.50 20.75
CA GLU A 396 12.38 8.34 20.02
C GLU A 396 12.73 6.97 20.61
N GLU A 397 13.27 6.96 21.83
CA GLU A 397 13.35 5.74 22.62
C GLU A 397 11.95 5.18 22.85
N ARG A 398 11.86 3.85 22.84
CA ARG A 398 10.58 3.16 22.86
C ARG A 398 10.69 1.76 23.44
N VAL A 399 9.64 1.31 24.10
CA VAL A 399 9.58 -0.01 24.73
C VAL A 399 8.16 -0.55 24.65
N PHE A 400 8.01 -1.84 24.35
CA PHE A 400 6.72 -2.51 24.49
C PHE A 400 6.41 -2.72 25.97
N LEU A 401 5.24 -2.26 26.39
CA LEU A 401 4.75 -2.43 27.74
C LEU A 401 4.38 -3.90 27.95
N HIS A 402 4.89 -4.47 29.04
CA HIS A 402 4.58 -5.86 29.38
C HIS A 402 3.11 -5.97 29.79
N PRO A 403 2.37 -6.99 29.31
CA PRO A 403 1.00 -7.21 29.75
C PRO A 403 1.03 -7.57 31.24
N GLY A 404 0.54 -6.65 32.06
CA GLY A 404 0.43 -6.80 33.51
C GLY A 404 -0.98 -6.41 33.95
N ASN A 405 -1.51 -7.14 34.93
CA ASN A 405 -2.81 -6.82 35.53
C ASN A 405 -2.72 -5.69 36.57
N MET A 406 -1.50 -5.25 36.90
CA MET A 406 -1.27 -4.16 37.84
C MET A 406 -1.09 -2.84 37.10
N VAL A 407 -1.76 -1.80 37.59
CA VAL A 407 -1.61 -0.45 37.06
C VAL A 407 -0.24 0.07 37.49
N GLU A 408 0.64 0.32 36.52
CA GLU A 408 1.93 0.95 36.79
C GLU A 408 1.75 2.46 36.96
N GLU A 409 2.03 2.98 38.16
CA GLU A 409 1.86 4.40 38.48
C GLU A 409 2.77 5.32 37.66
N ASN A 410 3.98 4.84 37.31
CA ASN A 410 4.96 5.63 36.58
C ASN A 410 5.56 4.87 35.39
N LEU A 411 4.89 5.02 34.24
CA LEU A 411 5.32 4.45 32.96
C LEU A 411 6.74 4.88 32.54
N TYR A 412 7.24 6.03 32.98
CA TYR A 412 8.60 6.48 32.63
C TYR A 412 9.68 5.53 33.13
N ARG A 413 9.43 4.73 34.17
CA ARG A 413 10.39 3.72 34.66
C ARG A 413 10.68 2.63 33.65
N GLN A 414 9.76 2.37 32.72
CA GLN A 414 9.95 1.37 31.68
C GLN A 414 10.76 1.90 30.49
N LEU A 415 10.78 3.23 30.28
CA LEU A 415 11.58 3.83 29.21
C LEU A 415 13.07 3.90 29.61
N PRO A 416 13.99 3.42 28.76
CA PRO A 416 15.43 3.54 29.03
C PRO A 416 15.94 4.98 29.11
N CYS A 417 15.25 5.95 28.51
CA CYS A 417 15.69 7.34 28.45
C CYS A 417 15.29 8.15 29.70
N GLN A 418 16.12 9.11 30.09
CA GLN A 418 15.86 10.04 31.20
C GLN A 418 15.31 11.41 30.74
N CYS A 419 14.75 11.50 29.53
CA CYS A 419 14.27 12.77 28.96
C CYS A 419 13.20 13.47 29.81
N HIS A 420 12.40 12.71 30.58
CA HIS A 420 11.41 13.27 31.51
C HIS A 420 12.03 14.10 32.63
N SER A 421 13.24 13.78 33.09
CA SER A 421 13.91 14.52 34.16
C SER A 421 14.45 15.87 33.69
N GLY A 422 14.78 16.00 32.39
CA GLY A 422 15.39 17.21 31.82
C GLY A 422 14.41 18.17 31.14
N MET A 423 13.13 17.82 31.04
CA MET A 423 12.14 18.65 30.33
C MET A 423 10.82 18.77 31.09
N PRO A 424 10.19 19.95 31.09
CA PRO A 424 8.87 20.10 31.68
C PRO A 424 7.79 19.39 30.84
N GLY A 425 6.86 18.72 31.52
CA GLY A 425 5.68 18.09 30.89
C GLY A 425 5.82 16.60 30.59
N LYS A 426 4.79 16.04 29.93
CA LYS A 426 4.80 14.64 29.50
C LYS A 426 5.58 14.51 28.19
N THR A 427 6.68 13.75 28.23
CA THR A 427 7.57 13.53 27.07
C THR A 427 7.31 12.20 26.37
N ALA A 428 6.54 11.30 27.01
CA ALA A 428 6.20 9.99 26.48
C ALA A 428 4.70 9.86 26.19
N VAL A 429 4.40 9.09 25.14
CA VAL A 429 3.04 8.75 24.69
C VAL A 429 2.90 7.25 24.52
N GLU A 430 1.73 6.73 24.84
CA GLU A 430 1.37 5.34 24.61
C GLU A 430 0.75 5.18 23.22
N LEU A 431 1.26 4.22 22.45
CA LEU A 431 0.82 3.92 21.09
C LEU A 431 0.34 2.47 21.03
N GLY A 432 -0.74 2.22 20.30
CA GLY A 432 -1.25 0.87 20.07
C GLY A 432 -2.72 0.66 20.47
N PRO A 433 -3.11 -0.61 20.68
CA PRO A 433 -2.25 -1.79 20.76
C PRO A 433 -1.64 -2.18 19.40
N LEU A 434 -0.38 -2.63 19.42
CA LEU A 434 0.44 -3.01 18.28
C LEU A 434 0.87 -4.48 18.38
N TRP A 435 1.28 -5.05 17.25
CA TRP A 435 1.98 -6.34 17.25
C TRP A 435 3.41 -6.18 17.77
N SER A 436 3.78 -6.87 18.85
CA SER A 436 5.13 -6.84 19.41
C SER A 436 6.06 -7.93 18.90
N GLY A 437 5.53 -9.05 18.39
CA GLY A 437 6.33 -10.17 17.90
C GLY A 437 7.11 -9.89 16.60
N SER A 438 7.81 -10.93 16.13
CA SER A 438 8.50 -10.91 14.82
C SER A 438 7.57 -10.54 13.66
N LEU A 439 8.10 -9.80 12.70
CA LEU A 439 7.46 -9.45 11.42
C LEU A 439 7.89 -10.36 10.26
N PHE A 440 8.83 -11.27 10.53
CA PHE A 440 9.46 -12.10 9.51
C PHE A 440 9.67 -13.53 10.00
N ASN A 441 9.48 -14.49 9.09
CA ASN A 441 9.96 -15.85 9.27
C ASN A 441 11.12 -16.10 8.29
N THR A 442 12.36 -16.14 8.79
CA THR A 442 13.56 -16.31 7.96
C THR A 442 13.49 -17.56 7.07
N GLY A 443 13.00 -18.68 7.61
CA GLY A 443 12.88 -19.93 6.86
C GLY A 443 11.92 -19.81 5.67
N PHE A 444 10.79 -19.12 5.87
CA PHE A 444 9.83 -18.83 4.82
C PHE A 444 10.41 -17.87 3.78
N LEU A 445 11.08 -16.79 4.19
CA LEU A 445 11.70 -15.82 3.29
C LEU A 445 12.79 -16.44 2.40
N ARG A 446 13.58 -17.37 2.95
CA ARG A 446 14.59 -18.12 2.15
C ARG A 446 13.93 -18.98 1.08
N ARG A 447 12.81 -19.66 1.39
CA ARG A 447 12.02 -20.39 0.38
C ARG A 447 11.37 -19.45 -0.65
N MET A 448 10.90 -18.28 -0.22
CA MET A 448 10.40 -17.25 -1.16
C MET A 448 11.48 -16.78 -2.13
N LEU A 449 12.73 -16.66 -1.69
CA LEU A 449 13.85 -16.32 -2.58
C LEU A 449 14.09 -17.41 -3.63
N VAL A 450 14.01 -18.69 -3.23
CA VAL A 450 14.12 -19.83 -4.17
C VAL A 450 12.97 -19.78 -5.18
N ALA A 451 11.73 -19.60 -4.74
CA ALA A 451 10.57 -19.47 -5.63
C ALA A 451 10.71 -18.27 -6.60
N ALA A 452 11.21 -17.13 -6.13
CA ALA A 452 11.46 -15.96 -6.97
C ALA A 452 12.51 -16.25 -8.08
N VAL A 453 13.54 -17.04 -7.78
CA VAL A 453 14.55 -17.46 -8.78
C VAL A 453 13.96 -18.46 -9.77
N GLN A 454 13.24 -19.48 -9.29
CA GLN A 454 12.61 -20.51 -10.13
C GLN A 454 11.62 -19.93 -11.14
N HIS A 455 10.90 -18.87 -10.77
CA HIS A 455 9.92 -18.21 -11.62
C HIS A 455 10.46 -16.94 -12.32
N SER A 456 11.79 -16.76 -12.40
CA SER A 456 12.45 -15.64 -13.10
C SER A 456 11.97 -14.24 -12.66
N MET A 457 11.77 -14.03 -11.35
CA MET A 457 11.34 -12.75 -10.78
C MET A 457 12.51 -11.90 -10.29
N ASP A 458 13.38 -11.47 -11.19
CA ASP A 458 14.63 -10.79 -10.82
C ASP A 458 14.42 -9.48 -10.04
N ASP A 459 13.34 -8.74 -10.34
CA ASP A 459 13.03 -7.45 -9.69
C ASP A 459 12.77 -7.57 -8.18
N VAL A 460 12.21 -8.69 -7.71
CA VAL A 460 11.83 -8.85 -6.28
C VAL A 460 12.96 -9.45 -5.44
N GLN A 461 13.92 -10.14 -6.06
CA GLN A 461 15.00 -10.83 -5.34
C GLN A 461 15.82 -9.90 -4.44
N PRO A 462 16.21 -8.66 -4.82
CA PRO A 462 16.94 -7.75 -3.93
C PRO A 462 16.15 -7.39 -2.67
N LEU A 463 14.83 -7.21 -2.80
CA LEU A 463 13.96 -6.93 -1.66
C LEU A 463 13.89 -8.14 -0.74
N VAL A 464 13.66 -9.35 -1.27
CA VAL A 464 13.63 -10.58 -0.46
C VAL A 464 14.96 -10.83 0.26
N LYS A 465 16.10 -10.61 -0.41
CA LYS A 465 17.43 -10.68 0.24
C LYS A 465 17.57 -9.68 1.38
N THR A 466 17.08 -8.46 1.20
CA THR A 466 17.06 -7.43 2.25
C THR A 466 16.19 -7.86 3.43
N LEU A 467 15.01 -8.42 3.16
CA LEU A 467 14.09 -8.92 4.19
C LEU A 467 14.70 -10.10 4.98
N ILE A 468 15.44 -11.01 4.34
CA ILE A 468 16.15 -12.09 5.04
C ILE A 468 17.22 -11.51 5.98
N CYS A 469 18.02 -10.56 5.49
CA CYS A 469 19.02 -9.88 6.31
C CYS A 469 18.38 -9.11 7.48
N GLU A 470 17.21 -8.53 7.27
CA GLU A 470 16.45 -7.83 8.29
C GLU A 470 15.87 -8.77 9.36
N ALA A 471 15.39 -9.95 8.94
CA ALA A 471 14.89 -11.00 9.81
C ALA A 471 16.00 -11.61 10.69
N ASP A 472 17.19 -11.85 10.13
CA ASP A 472 18.33 -12.37 10.89
C ASP A 472 19.06 -11.25 11.68
N CYS A 473 18.77 -9.98 11.34
CA CYS A 473 19.48 -8.79 11.79
C CYS A 473 20.99 -8.87 11.50
N THR A 474 21.31 -9.14 10.24
CA THR A 474 22.69 -9.28 9.73
C THR A 474 22.94 -8.39 8.51
N THR A 475 24.21 -8.20 8.16
CA THR A 475 24.58 -7.44 6.95
C THR A 475 24.58 -8.31 5.69
N LEU A 476 24.42 -7.70 4.52
CA LEU A 476 24.48 -8.42 3.23
C LEU A 476 25.83 -9.11 2.97
N LYS A 477 26.93 -8.62 3.55
CA LYS A 477 28.27 -9.24 3.36
C LYS A 477 28.40 -10.57 4.10
N SER A 478 27.66 -10.78 5.18
CA SER A 478 27.60 -12.06 5.89
C SER A 478 26.56 -13.01 5.31
N PHE A 479 25.81 -12.59 4.28
CA PHE A 479 24.89 -13.43 3.52
C PHE A 479 25.69 -14.39 2.63
N SER A 480 26.33 -15.37 3.27
CA SER A 480 26.80 -16.59 2.63
C SER A 480 25.74 -17.65 2.85
N VAL A 481 25.28 -18.29 1.77
CA VAL A 481 24.49 -19.52 1.87
C VAL A 481 25.45 -20.55 2.46
N THR A 482 25.49 -20.65 3.78
CA THR A 482 26.36 -21.59 4.49
C THR A 482 25.78 -22.99 4.34
N GLY A 483 26.21 -23.68 3.30
CA GLY A 483 26.70 -25.05 3.41
C GLY A 483 28.23 -24.99 3.27
N HIS A 484 28.97 -25.67 4.15
CA HIS A 484 30.43 -25.86 4.20
C HIS A 484 31.17 -25.79 2.83
N SER A 485 32.42 -25.40 2.66
CA SER A 485 33.54 -24.83 3.43
C SER A 485 34.70 -24.74 2.41
N LEU A 486 35.62 -23.77 2.54
CA LEU A 486 37.00 -23.80 2.02
C LEU A 486 37.23 -24.29 0.57
N LEU A 487 37.51 -23.35 -0.35
CA LEU A 487 38.75 -23.25 -1.14
C LEU A 487 38.60 -22.20 -2.24
N THR A 488 39.73 -21.58 -2.53
CA THR A 488 39.99 -20.40 -3.34
C THR A 488 39.78 -20.64 -4.84
N ASN A 489 39.38 -19.56 -5.52
CA ASN A 489 39.62 -19.20 -6.93
C ASN A 489 38.86 -19.91 -8.09
N GLN A 490 38.36 -19.02 -8.96
CA GLN A 490 37.99 -19.16 -10.38
C GLN A 490 36.54 -19.54 -10.76
N VAL A 491 35.80 -18.47 -11.12
CA VAL A 491 34.97 -18.29 -12.32
C VAL A 491 34.32 -19.54 -12.92
N HIS A 492 33.04 -19.77 -12.59
CA HIS A 492 31.91 -19.99 -13.51
C HIS A 492 30.68 -20.39 -12.66
N VAL A 493 29.60 -19.61 -12.73
CA VAL A 493 28.34 -19.93 -12.02
C VAL A 493 27.45 -20.71 -12.98
N GLU A 494 27.53 -22.04 -12.93
CA GLU A 494 26.45 -22.93 -13.37
C GLU A 494 25.67 -23.36 -12.12
N LEU A 495 24.43 -22.87 -11.98
CA LEU A 495 23.50 -23.39 -10.99
C LEU A 495 22.97 -24.75 -11.48
N ALA A 496 23.67 -25.83 -11.12
CA ALA A 496 23.14 -27.17 -11.26
C ALA A 496 22.02 -27.40 -10.24
N THR A 497 20.82 -27.66 -10.74
CA THR A 497 19.62 -28.09 -10.01
C THR A 497 19.93 -29.32 -9.16
N MET A 498 20.17 -29.16 -7.85
CA MET A 498 20.17 -30.28 -6.91
C MET A 498 18.87 -30.31 -6.12
N MET A 499 18.13 -31.40 -6.30
CA MET A 499 16.93 -31.76 -5.58
C MET A 499 17.23 -31.87 -4.08
N PHE A 500 16.65 -30.98 -3.27
CA PHE A 500 16.60 -31.13 -1.81
C PHE A 500 15.50 -32.13 -1.44
N SER A 501 15.77 -33.42 -1.61
CA SER A 501 14.85 -34.52 -1.24
C SER A 501 15.10 -35.09 0.16
N HIS A 502 15.97 -34.49 0.98
CA HIS A 502 16.36 -35.08 2.26
C HIS A 502 16.28 -34.08 3.42
N TRP A 503 15.08 -33.58 3.72
CA TRP A 503 14.78 -33.01 5.06
C TRP A 503 13.33 -33.21 5.52
N PHE A 504 12.79 -34.38 5.21
CA PHE A 504 11.56 -34.86 5.84
C PHE A 504 11.90 -35.85 6.96
N SER A 505 11.76 -35.39 8.21
CA SER A 505 11.32 -36.28 9.29
C SER A 505 10.36 -35.52 10.19
N CYS A 506 9.07 -35.83 10.01
CA CYS A 506 7.98 -35.37 10.84
C CYS A 506 7.89 -36.33 12.04
N SER A 507 8.37 -35.91 13.22
CA SER A 507 8.28 -36.74 14.43
C SER A 507 6.95 -36.50 15.15
N GLY A 508 5.90 -37.20 14.70
CA GLY A 508 4.74 -37.50 15.52
C GLY A 508 4.99 -38.78 16.31
N LYS A 509 5.10 -38.70 17.64
CA LYS A 509 4.81 -39.81 18.56
C LYS A 509 4.66 -39.28 20.00
N ARG A 510 3.49 -39.56 20.58
CA ARG A 510 3.17 -39.39 22.00
C ARG A 510 4.08 -40.29 22.84
N LYS A 511 4.68 -39.77 23.91
CA LYS A 511 5.05 -40.53 25.11
C LYS A 511 5.00 -39.60 26.33
N THR A 512 4.18 -40.00 27.29
CA THR A 512 4.11 -39.54 28.68
C THR A 512 5.38 -39.91 29.44
N ALA A 513 5.96 -38.96 30.17
CA ALA A 513 6.63 -39.15 31.45
C ALA A 513 7.03 -37.77 32.02
N GLU A 514 6.81 -37.59 33.32
CA GLU A 514 7.19 -36.43 34.12
C GLU A 514 8.69 -36.16 34.07
N GLU A 515 9.08 -34.88 34.08
CA GLU A 515 10.24 -34.37 34.83
C GLU A 515 10.24 -32.83 34.75
N GLY A 516 9.86 -32.20 35.86
CA GLY A 516 9.92 -30.75 36.05
C GLY A 516 11.35 -30.29 36.25
N GLY A 517 11.78 -29.27 35.50
CA GLY A 517 13.07 -28.64 35.75
C GLY A 517 13.83 -28.03 34.56
N THR A 518 13.21 -27.80 33.39
CA THR A 518 13.96 -27.16 32.28
C THR A 518 13.15 -26.21 31.38
N LEU A 519 12.02 -25.69 31.85
CA LEU A 519 11.17 -24.81 31.03
C LEU A 519 11.72 -23.37 30.90
N VAL A 520 12.47 -22.90 31.91
CA VAL A 520 12.91 -21.48 32.00
C VAL A 520 14.14 -21.18 31.13
N LYS A 521 15.05 -22.16 30.91
CA LYS A 521 16.20 -21.98 30.01
C LYS A 521 15.82 -22.07 28.53
N LYS A 522 14.78 -22.84 28.19
CA LYS A 522 14.30 -22.98 26.81
C LYS A 522 13.56 -21.73 26.32
N LEU A 523 12.86 -21.02 27.22
CA LEU A 523 12.20 -19.75 26.90
C LEU A 523 13.19 -18.61 26.60
N ARG A 524 14.36 -18.59 27.26
CA ARG A 524 15.41 -17.59 26.98
C ARG A 524 16.13 -17.81 25.65
N SER A 525 16.20 -19.05 25.14
CA SER A 525 16.83 -19.34 23.85
C SER A 525 15.95 -19.09 22.62
N GLU A 526 14.62 -19.03 22.78
CA GLU A 526 13.71 -18.68 21.67
C GLU A 526 13.63 -17.17 21.46
N ALA A 527 13.68 -16.37 22.53
CA ALA A 527 13.70 -14.90 22.44
C ALA A 527 14.97 -14.36 21.75
N SER A 528 16.09 -15.09 21.78
CA SER A 528 17.37 -14.66 21.19
C SER A 528 17.44 -14.72 19.66
N LEU A 529 16.43 -15.29 18.99
CA LEU A 529 16.40 -15.41 17.53
C LEU A 529 15.50 -14.37 16.84
N GLU A 530 14.68 -13.64 17.59
CA GLU A 530 13.84 -12.59 16.99
C GLU A 530 14.68 -11.36 16.62
N HIS A 531 14.30 -10.69 15.54
CA HIS A 531 14.92 -9.43 15.16
C HIS A 531 14.53 -8.32 16.14
N PRO A 532 15.41 -7.34 16.41
CA PRO A 532 15.07 -6.20 17.25
C PRO A 532 13.83 -5.47 16.72
N ALA A 533 12.97 -4.96 17.59
CA ALA A 533 11.79 -4.21 17.18
C ALA A 533 12.17 -2.79 16.73
N PHE A 534 11.55 -2.31 15.64
CA PHE A 534 11.81 -1.01 15.03
C PHE A 534 13.26 -0.80 14.57
N TYR A 535 13.55 0.39 14.05
CA TYR A 535 14.86 0.79 13.57
C TYR A 535 15.17 2.23 13.99
N TYR A 536 16.42 2.64 13.93
CA TYR A 536 16.85 4.02 14.15
C TYR A 536 17.22 4.67 12.82
N SER A 537 16.73 5.89 12.57
CA SER A 537 17.18 6.68 11.43
C SER A 537 18.47 7.40 11.79
N ILE A 538 19.52 7.21 10.98
CA ILE A 538 20.81 7.88 11.21
C ILE A 538 20.68 9.40 11.09
N HIS A 539 19.84 9.90 10.19
CA HIS A 539 19.63 11.34 9.99
C HIS A 539 18.93 11.98 11.17
N ARG A 540 17.95 11.28 11.77
CA ARG A 540 17.23 11.79 12.94
C ARG A 540 18.13 11.99 14.15
N HIS A 541 19.10 11.09 14.34
CA HIS A 541 20.04 11.13 15.45
C HIS A 541 21.38 11.79 15.08
N SER A 542 21.43 12.48 13.94
CA SER A 542 22.62 13.22 13.52
C SER A 542 22.95 14.36 14.48
N ILE A 543 24.24 14.62 14.63
CA ILE A 543 24.73 15.67 15.52
C ILE A 543 24.98 16.92 14.67
N ARG A 544 24.39 18.03 15.09
CA ARG A 544 24.51 19.31 14.39
C ARG A 544 25.98 19.75 14.34
N GLY A 545 26.47 20.11 13.15
CA GLY A 545 27.86 20.51 12.94
C GLY A 545 28.86 19.36 12.79
N MET A 546 28.37 18.12 12.65
CA MET A 546 29.21 16.96 12.33
C MET A 546 28.81 16.32 11.00
N ASN A 547 29.81 15.88 10.26
CA ASN A 547 29.69 15.02 9.08
C ASN A 547 29.50 13.57 9.53
N MET A 548 28.36 12.99 9.15
CA MET A 548 28.03 11.60 9.49
C MET A 548 28.85 10.60 8.67
N PRO A 549 29.18 9.43 9.25
CA PRO A 549 29.74 8.33 8.50
C PRO A 549 28.73 7.82 7.44
N LYS A 550 29.25 7.33 6.32
CA LYS A 550 28.43 6.62 5.32
C LYS A 550 27.74 5.42 5.97
N LEU A 551 26.47 5.19 5.65
CA LEU A 551 25.64 4.12 6.26
C LEU A 551 26.35 2.75 6.31
N ASN A 552 26.97 2.31 5.21
CA ASN A 552 27.68 1.02 5.18
C ASN A 552 28.87 0.94 6.16
N LYS A 553 29.60 2.04 6.34
CA LYS A 553 30.69 2.08 7.33
C LYS A 553 30.12 2.11 8.75
N PHE A 554 29.03 2.82 8.95
CA PHE A 554 28.38 2.90 10.26
C PHE A 554 27.83 1.55 10.72
N LEU A 555 27.22 0.76 9.81
CA LEU A 555 26.82 -0.62 10.09
C LEU A 555 28.01 -1.48 10.51
N GLN A 556 29.16 -1.30 9.86
CA GLN A 556 30.39 -2.01 10.24
C GLN A 556 30.87 -1.60 11.64
N TYR A 557 30.87 -0.31 11.98
CA TYR A 557 31.28 0.15 13.32
C TYR A 557 30.36 -0.39 14.43
N LEU A 558 29.06 -0.47 14.19
CA LEU A 558 28.13 -1.10 15.13
C LEU A 558 28.37 -2.61 15.27
N SER A 559 28.68 -3.29 14.16
CA SER A 559 29.02 -4.72 14.18
C SER A 559 30.33 -4.99 14.92
N GLU A 560 31.35 -4.14 14.71
CA GLU A 560 32.65 -4.19 15.40
C GLU A 560 32.50 -3.90 16.91
N ALA A 561 31.49 -3.12 17.29
CA ALA A 561 31.11 -2.91 18.69
C ALA A 561 30.34 -4.09 19.31
N GLY A 562 30.07 -5.15 18.54
CA GLY A 562 29.45 -6.39 19.01
C GLY A 562 27.92 -6.43 18.90
N PHE A 563 27.29 -5.47 18.24
CA PHE A 563 25.83 -5.43 18.06
C PHE A 563 25.38 -6.16 16.80
N ARG A 564 24.18 -6.72 16.82
CA ARG A 564 23.50 -7.20 15.61
C ARG A 564 23.05 -5.99 14.82
N VAL A 565 23.26 -6.01 13.50
CA VAL A 565 22.90 -4.88 12.66
C VAL A 565 22.37 -5.35 11.32
N SER A 566 21.34 -4.67 10.83
CA SER A 566 20.93 -4.78 9.45
C SER A 566 20.43 -3.44 8.93
N ARG A 567 20.37 -3.33 7.60
CA ARG A 567 19.50 -2.35 6.96
C ARG A 567 18.05 -2.76 7.19
N THR A 568 17.15 -1.83 6.95
CA THR A 568 15.71 -2.11 6.93
C THR A 568 15.12 -1.69 5.59
N HIS A 569 14.14 -2.45 5.10
CA HIS A 569 13.37 -2.04 3.92
C HIS A 569 12.42 -0.87 4.22
N PHE A 570 12.10 -0.62 5.50
CA PHE A 570 11.18 0.45 5.90
C PHE A 570 11.78 1.84 5.61
N ASP A 571 13.07 2.06 5.87
CA ASP A 571 13.76 3.33 5.64
C ASP A 571 15.13 3.10 4.98
N PRO A 572 15.41 3.71 3.81
CA PRO A 572 16.73 3.63 3.16
C PRO A 572 17.91 4.04 4.04
N THR A 573 17.66 4.86 5.07
CA THR A 573 18.63 5.37 6.04
C THR A 573 18.49 4.75 7.43
N GLY A 574 17.57 3.79 7.56
CA GLY A 574 17.29 3.10 8.81
C GLY A 574 18.28 1.98 9.11
N VAL A 575 18.59 1.84 10.40
CA VAL A 575 19.43 0.79 10.95
C VAL A 575 18.63 0.03 12.00
N ARG A 576 18.44 -1.28 11.80
CA ARG A 576 17.90 -2.17 12.82
C ARG A 576 19.06 -2.75 13.62
N THR A 577 19.00 -2.68 14.95
CA THR A 577 20.05 -3.17 15.85
C THR A 577 19.49 -3.47 17.23
N ASP A 578 20.17 -4.34 17.98
CA ASP A 578 19.89 -4.64 19.40
C ASP A 578 20.60 -3.65 20.36
N ALA A 579 21.39 -2.71 19.84
CA ALA A 579 21.95 -1.61 20.63
C ALA A 579 20.84 -0.69 21.17
N THR A 580 21.01 -0.21 22.41
CA THR A 580 20.15 0.85 22.95
C THR A 580 20.38 2.17 22.20
N LEU A 581 19.44 3.12 22.30
CA LEU A 581 19.61 4.42 21.65
C LEU A 581 20.87 5.16 22.13
N GLU A 582 21.21 5.02 23.42
CA GLU A 582 22.41 5.62 24.00
C GLU A 582 23.68 5.02 23.38
N GLN A 583 23.75 3.69 23.28
CA GLN A 583 24.87 2.99 22.64
C GLN A 583 24.98 3.36 21.15
N PHE A 584 23.85 3.38 20.44
CA PHE A 584 23.77 3.80 19.03
C PHE A 584 24.33 5.22 18.84
N LYS A 585 23.91 6.18 19.67
CA LYS A 585 24.40 7.57 19.64
C LYS A 585 25.87 7.68 20.01
N SER A 586 26.35 6.90 20.98
CA SER A 586 27.76 6.88 21.38
C SER A 586 28.65 6.46 20.21
N VAL A 587 28.29 5.37 19.52
CA VAL A 587 29.01 4.92 18.31
C VAL A 587 28.92 5.97 17.21
N LEU A 588 27.74 6.56 16.98
CA LEU A 588 27.58 7.60 15.95
C LEU A 588 28.46 8.82 16.23
N THR A 589 28.51 9.29 17.48
CA THR A 589 29.33 10.42 17.92
C THR A 589 30.82 10.14 17.71
N LYS A 590 31.28 8.95 18.13
CA LYS A 590 32.68 8.53 18.05
C LYS A 590 33.24 8.57 16.62
N TYR A 591 32.41 8.24 15.62
CA TYR A 591 32.84 8.14 14.22
C TYR A 591 32.32 9.28 13.32
N SER A 592 31.68 10.30 13.90
CA SER A 592 31.31 11.52 13.19
C SER A 592 32.46 12.54 13.26
N VAL A 593 32.68 13.29 12.18
CA VAL A 593 33.80 14.24 12.06
C VAL A 593 33.26 15.67 12.05
N PRO A 594 33.85 16.65 12.77
CA PRO A 594 33.40 18.03 12.72
C PRO A 594 33.37 18.59 11.28
N THR A 595 32.32 19.32 10.92
CA THR A 595 32.16 19.83 9.54
C THR A 595 33.25 20.82 9.13
N TYR A 596 33.93 21.45 10.09
CA TYR A 596 34.97 22.47 9.85
C TYR A 596 36.39 21.91 9.62
N SER A 597 36.61 20.59 9.71
CA SER A 597 37.98 20.03 9.66
C SER A 597 38.53 19.78 8.24
N THR A 598 37.86 20.25 7.18
CA THR A 598 38.33 20.11 5.78
C THR A 598 38.94 21.39 5.19
N ALA A 599 39.43 22.30 6.04
CA ALA A 599 40.19 23.46 5.61
C ALA A 599 41.52 23.55 6.37
N THR A 600 42.45 22.62 6.12
CA THR A 600 43.90 22.82 6.27
C THR A 600 44.64 21.54 5.87
N SER A 601 45.00 21.44 4.59
CA SER A 601 46.06 20.53 4.16
C SER A 601 46.74 21.07 2.91
N THR A 602 47.56 22.12 3.06
CA THR A 602 48.74 22.39 2.23
C THR A 602 49.64 23.40 2.95
N GLY A 603 50.92 23.04 3.12
CA GLY A 603 52.01 24.01 3.34
C GLY A 603 52.58 24.11 4.75
N SER A 604 53.73 23.48 4.95
CA SER A 604 54.68 23.71 6.04
C SER A 604 55.09 25.18 6.22
N VAL A 605 55.37 25.60 7.46
CA VAL A 605 56.68 26.12 7.97
C VAL A 605 56.43 26.64 9.39
N GLY A 606 57.31 26.28 10.33
CA GLY A 606 57.14 26.56 11.75
C GLY A 606 57.45 27.99 12.19
N HIS A 607 56.95 28.34 13.37
CA HIS A 607 57.67 29.05 14.43
C HIS A 607 56.87 28.90 15.72
N GLY A 608 57.54 28.55 16.81
CA GLY A 608 56.95 28.58 18.14
C GLY A 608 56.79 30.02 18.62
N ILE A 609 55.81 30.25 19.49
CA ILE A 609 55.81 31.24 20.57
C ILE A 609 54.84 30.74 21.66
N THR A 610 55.30 30.88 22.89
CA THR A 610 54.71 30.58 24.19
C THR A 610 53.60 31.55 24.61
N ALA A 611 52.71 31.05 25.48
CA ALA A 611 51.94 31.74 26.55
C ALA A 611 50.98 32.89 26.18
N GLU A 612 49.70 32.75 26.59
CA GLU A 612 49.12 33.58 27.66
C GLU A 612 47.68 33.17 27.99
N GLU A 613 47.41 33.05 29.30
CA GLU A 613 46.09 33.08 29.91
C GLU A 613 45.40 34.42 29.62
N THR A 614 44.10 34.41 29.33
CA THR A 614 43.18 35.45 29.84
C THR A 614 41.75 34.94 29.82
N GLY A 615 41.10 35.01 30.98
CA GLY A 615 39.66 34.80 31.12
C GLY A 615 38.84 36.06 30.83
N ARG A 616 37.56 35.85 30.48
CA ARG A 616 36.41 36.76 30.69
C ARG A 616 35.14 35.94 30.34
N LYS A 617 34.33 35.51 31.30
CA LYS A 617 33.22 36.20 31.98
C LYS A 617 32.20 36.86 31.04
N THR A 618 30.94 36.42 31.23
CA THR A 618 29.64 37.13 31.10
C THR A 618 29.21 37.53 29.68
N ASP A 619 28.01 37.24 29.18
CA ASP A 619 26.68 37.05 29.80
C ASP A 619 25.90 35.86 29.24
#